data_AF-A0AAW9ICU6-F1
#
_entry.id   AF-A0AAW9ICU6-F1
#
_cell.length_a   1.000
_cell.length_b   1.000
_cell.length_c   1.000
_cell.angle_alpha   90.00
_cell.angle_beta   90.00
_cell.angle_gamma   90.00
#
_symmetry.space_group_name_H-M   'P 1'
#
loop_
_entity.id
_entity.type
_entity.pdbx_description
1 polymer ?
#
loop_
_entity_poly.entity_id
_entity_poly.type
_entity_poly.pdbx_seq_one_letter_code
_entity_poly.pdbx_strand_id
1 'polypeptide(L)'
;PDNNSEVSYANTIVEYITSNADVISIENGKIKGLKDGKTNLAVKVTVESETVTSNTVNIKVGNGGETPVVVDKAELNDLITKSEYLKQEDYTKESWGNFANALKEAKAILIKEDATQEDVNNAKILLEEAKNALKEVDDKNPVEVDKAELKKAITLAEA
;
A
#
# COMPACT_ATOMS: atom_id res chain seq x y z
N PRO A 1 -36.06 -20.91 46.06
CA PRO A 1 -35.07 -21.81 45.44
C PRO A 1 -33.67 -21.21 45.60
N ASP A 2 -32.81 -21.88 46.39
CA ASP A 2 -31.40 -21.50 46.49
C ASP A 2 -30.78 -21.50 45.10
N ASN A 3 -30.20 -20.37 44.72
CA ASN A 3 -29.58 -20.09 43.42
C ASN A 3 -28.05 -20.21 43.46
N ASN A 4 -27.50 -20.79 44.53
CA ASN A 4 -26.06 -20.90 44.78
C ASN A 4 -25.56 -22.36 44.78
N SER A 5 -26.14 -23.22 43.95
CA SER A 5 -25.52 -24.50 43.63
C SER A 5 -24.29 -24.24 42.76
N GLU A 6 -23.12 -24.19 43.39
CA GLU A 6 -21.84 -24.24 42.70
C GLU A 6 -21.69 -25.64 42.10
N VAL A 7 -22.02 -25.79 40.82
CA VAL A 7 -21.88 -27.05 40.12
C VAL A 7 -20.50 -27.13 39.49
N SER A 8 -19.63 -27.94 40.08
CA SER A 8 -18.30 -28.26 39.54
C SER A 8 -18.43 -29.36 38.47
N TYR A 9 -18.57 -28.97 37.21
CA TYR A 9 -18.60 -29.91 36.11
C TYR A 9 -17.18 -30.29 35.68
N ALA A 10 -16.80 -31.54 35.91
CA ALA A 10 -15.47 -32.05 35.51
C ALA A 10 -15.28 -32.10 33.98
N ASN A 11 -16.36 -32.02 33.20
CA ASN A 11 -16.33 -32.12 31.74
C ASN A 11 -17.32 -31.12 31.11
N THR A 12 -16.91 -29.86 31.03
CA THR A 12 -17.63 -28.85 30.22
C THR A 12 -16.97 -28.71 28.86
N ILE A 13 -17.77 -28.89 27.80
CA ILE A 13 -17.31 -28.63 26.42
C ILE A 13 -17.93 -27.32 25.96
N VAL A 14 -17.08 -26.40 25.51
CA VAL A 14 -17.50 -25.15 24.88
C VAL A 14 -17.16 -25.22 23.40
N GLU A 15 -18.19 -25.08 22.55
CA GLU A 15 -18.07 -25.10 21.10
C GLU A 15 -18.54 -23.76 20.53
N TYR A 16 -17.68 -23.13 19.73
CA TYR A 16 -18.03 -21.93 18.99
C TYR A 16 -18.58 -22.32 17.62
N ILE A 17 -19.84 -21.98 17.36
CA ILE A 17 -20.52 -22.31 16.12
C ILE A 17 -20.53 -21.08 15.22
N THR A 18 -19.89 -21.20 14.07
CA THR A 18 -19.86 -20.16 13.04
C THR A 18 -20.54 -20.62 11.77
N SER A 19 -21.39 -19.79 11.15
CA SER A 19 -21.98 -20.10 9.83
C SER A 19 -20.95 -20.07 8.70
N ASN A 20 -19.87 -19.31 8.89
CA ASN A 20 -18.76 -19.22 7.94
C ASN A 20 -17.43 -19.07 8.71
N ALA A 21 -16.69 -20.17 8.82
CA ALA A 21 -15.41 -20.24 9.54
C ALA A 21 -14.25 -19.56 8.80
N ASP A 22 -14.42 -19.27 7.51
CA ASP A 22 -13.40 -18.54 6.76
C ASP A 22 -13.41 -17.03 7.08
N VAL A 23 -14.47 -16.52 7.73
CA VAL A 23 -14.66 -15.10 8.05
C VAL A 23 -14.06 -14.73 9.40
N ILE A 24 -14.10 -15.64 10.38
CA ILE A 24 -13.52 -15.44 11.71
C ILE A 24 -12.84 -16.72 12.23
N SER A 25 -11.77 -16.57 13.01
CA SER A 25 -11.24 -17.62 13.88
C SER A 25 -11.47 -17.27 15.34
N ILE A 26 -11.52 -18.29 16.20
CA ILE A 26 -11.69 -18.13 17.64
C ILE A 26 -10.62 -18.94 18.35
N GLU A 27 -9.76 -18.26 19.10
CA GLU A 27 -8.63 -18.86 19.81
C GLU A 27 -8.61 -18.33 21.24
N ASN A 28 -8.61 -19.23 22.23
CA ASN A 28 -8.63 -18.87 23.65
C ASN A 28 -9.72 -17.84 24.03
N GLY A 29 -10.91 -17.98 23.42
CA GLY A 29 -12.04 -17.08 23.63
C GLY A 29 -11.94 -15.71 22.96
N LYS A 30 -10.89 -15.44 22.18
CA LYS A 30 -10.75 -14.22 21.38
C LYS A 30 -11.22 -14.47 19.95
N ILE A 31 -12.03 -13.54 19.42
CA ILE A 31 -12.49 -13.56 18.03
C ILE A 31 -11.50 -12.77 17.17
N LYS A 32 -11.05 -13.35 16.07
CA LYS A 32 -10.18 -12.71 15.07
C LYS A 32 -10.89 -12.72 13.71
N GLY A 33 -10.94 -11.58 13.03
CA GLY A 33 -11.39 -11.52 11.63
C GLY A 33 -10.34 -12.11 10.69
N LEU A 34 -10.77 -12.98 9.78
CA LEU A 34 -9.90 -13.62 8.78
C LEU A 34 -10.08 -13.04 7.38
N LYS A 35 -11.34 -12.89 6.92
CA LYS A 35 -11.66 -12.37 5.59
C LYS A 35 -12.95 -11.56 5.60
N ASP A 36 -13.08 -10.69 4.61
CA ASP A 36 -14.28 -9.90 4.39
C ASP A 36 -15.50 -10.79 4.20
N GLY A 37 -16.56 -10.49 4.95
CA GLY A 37 -17.77 -11.29 4.88
C GLY A 37 -18.71 -11.06 6.04
N LYS A 38 -19.81 -11.79 5.98
CA LYS A 38 -20.78 -11.89 7.07
C LYS A 38 -20.73 -13.30 7.60
N THR A 39 -20.76 -13.42 8.90
CA THR A 39 -20.87 -14.69 9.60
C THR A 39 -21.76 -14.50 10.82
N ASN A 40 -22.14 -15.61 11.41
CA ASN A 40 -23.02 -15.68 12.57
C ASN A 40 -22.26 -16.45 13.62
N LEU A 41 -22.24 -15.98 14.86
CA LEU A 41 -21.61 -16.67 15.98
C LEU A 41 -22.66 -17.07 17.01
N ALA A 42 -22.64 -18.33 17.43
CA ALA A 42 -23.33 -18.82 18.61
C ALA A 42 -22.36 -19.65 19.47
N VAL A 43 -22.58 -19.66 20.78
CA VAL A 43 -21.80 -20.46 21.72
C VAL A 43 -22.68 -21.60 22.19
N LYS A 44 -22.18 -22.83 22.04
CA LYS A 44 -22.83 -24.04 22.53
C LYS A 44 -22.03 -24.59 23.69
N VAL A 45 -22.71 -24.79 24.81
CA VAL A 45 -22.12 -25.33 26.04
C VAL A 45 -22.78 -26.67 26.32
N THR A 46 -21.95 -27.70 26.45
CA THR A 46 -22.37 -29.05 26.80
C THR A 46 -21.83 -29.43 28.15
N VAL A 47 -22.74 -29.89 29.01
CA VAL A 47 -22.46 -30.32 30.37
C VAL A 47 -23.22 -31.61 30.62
N GLU A 48 -22.52 -32.68 30.98
CA GLU A 48 -23.14 -33.98 31.32
C GLU A 48 -24.14 -34.51 30.27
N SER A 49 -23.89 -34.21 28.98
CA SER A 49 -24.74 -34.54 27.81
C SER A 49 -25.95 -33.64 27.60
N GLU A 50 -26.21 -32.68 28.48
CA GLU A 50 -27.16 -31.60 28.25
C GLU A 50 -26.47 -30.46 27.50
N THR A 51 -27.18 -29.87 26.53
CA THR A 51 -26.64 -28.80 25.69
C THR A 51 -27.51 -27.56 25.78
N VAL A 52 -26.88 -26.41 25.98
CA VAL A 52 -27.50 -25.09 25.82
C VAL A 52 -26.76 -24.31 24.75
N THR A 53 -27.51 -23.64 23.87
CA THR A 53 -26.95 -22.77 22.82
C THR A 53 -27.37 -21.33 23.09
N SER A 54 -26.42 -20.41 23.00
CA SER A 54 -26.68 -18.98 23.14
C SER A 54 -27.52 -18.43 21.98
N ASN A 55 -27.97 -17.19 22.13
CA ASN A 55 -28.44 -16.42 20.99
C ASN A 55 -27.32 -16.20 19.96
N THR A 56 -27.73 -15.97 18.72
CA THR A 56 -26.84 -15.73 17.59
C THR A 56 -26.48 -14.26 17.46
N VAL A 57 -25.19 -13.95 17.34
CA VAL A 57 -24.67 -12.62 17.01
C VAL A 57 -24.29 -12.59 15.53
N ASN A 58 -24.78 -11.60 14.79
CA ASN A 58 -24.37 -11.37 13.41
C ASN A 58 -23.09 -10.53 13.40
N ILE A 59 -22.03 -11.07 12.79
CA ILE A 59 -20.72 -10.43 12.71
C ILE A 59 -20.44 -10.12 11.25
N LYS A 60 -20.18 -8.85 10.97
CA LYS A 60 -19.62 -8.42 9.69
C LYS A 60 -18.15 -8.14 9.90
N VAL A 61 -17.29 -8.90 9.23
CA VAL A 61 -15.87 -8.60 9.14
C VAL A 61 -15.66 -7.80 7.86
N GLY A 62 -15.10 -6.61 8.03
CA GLY A 62 -15.03 -5.57 7.00
C GLY A 62 -16.29 -4.69 6.89
N ASN A 63 -16.14 -3.45 6.40
CA ASN A 63 -17.21 -2.61 5.83
C ASN A 63 -16.60 -1.37 5.14
N GLY A 64 -16.05 -1.52 3.93
CA GLY A 64 -15.73 -0.36 3.07
C GLY A 64 -14.61 0.55 3.57
N GLY A 65 -13.58 -0.02 4.18
CA GLY A 65 -12.30 0.63 4.40
C GLY A 65 -11.26 -0.45 4.23
N GLU A 66 -10.47 -0.33 3.17
CA GLU A 66 -9.21 -1.05 3.04
C GLU A 66 -8.54 -0.98 4.43
N THR A 67 -7.99 -2.10 4.93
CA THR A 67 -6.78 -1.91 5.75
C THR A 67 -5.93 -1.01 4.87
N PRO A 68 -5.55 0.22 5.30
CA PRO A 68 -4.82 1.10 4.41
C PRO A 68 -3.69 0.25 3.89
N VAL A 69 -3.74 -0.07 2.58
CA VAL A 69 -2.67 -0.80 1.95
C VAL A 69 -1.54 0.17 2.16
N VAL A 70 -0.63 -0.17 3.08
CA VAL A 70 0.50 0.70 3.38
C VAL A 70 1.32 0.63 2.12
N VAL A 71 1.10 1.61 1.25
CA VAL A 71 1.81 1.74 -0.01
C VAL A 71 3.25 2.01 0.39
N ASP A 72 4.12 1.05 0.12
CA ASP A 72 5.51 1.18 0.43
C ASP A 72 6.16 2.09 -0.60
N LYS A 73 6.52 3.29 -0.17
CA LYS A 73 7.17 4.33 -0.96
C LYS A 73 8.67 4.45 -0.67
N ALA A 74 9.23 3.60 0.19
CA ALA A 74 10.60 3.74 0.68
C ALA A 74 11.62 3.63 -0.46
N GLU A 75 11.50 2.63 -1.33
CA GLU A 75 12.43 2.43 -2.45
C GLU A 75 12.32 3.54 -3.50
N LEU A 76 11.10 4.01 -3.78
CA LEU A 76 10.88 5.14 -4.69
C LEU A 76 11.51 6.42 -4.13
N ASN A 77 11.32 6.69 -2.84
CA ASN A 77 11.90 7.84 -2.17
C ASN A 77 13.44 7.80 -2.16
N ASP A 78 14.03 6.63 -1.88
CA ASP A 78 15.48 6.45 -1.94
C ASP A 78 16.03 6.69 -3.36
N LEU A 79 15.35 6.18 -4.39
CA LEU A 79 15.74 6.41 -5.78
C LEU A 79 15.63 7.88 -6.19
N ILE A 80 14.58 8.60 -5.76
CA ILE A 80 14.43 10.05 -5.96
C ILE A 80 15.59 10.78 -5.28
N THR A 81 15.87 10.46 -4.02
CA THR A 81 16.95 11.10 -3.25
C THR A 81 18.30 10.89 -3.93
N LYS A 82 18.59 9.66 -4.40
CA LYS A 82 19.82 9.35 -5.15
C LYS A 82 19.89 10.11 -6.48
N SER A 83 18.75 10.30 -7.13
CA SER A 83 18.60 11.00 -8.41
C SER A 83 18.86 12.51 -8.29
N GLU A 84 18.60 13.12 -7.14
CA GLU A 84 18.84 14.55 -6.89
C GLU A 84 20.32 14.92 -6.79
N TYR A 85 21.21 13.95 -6.58
CA TYR A 85 22.66 14.18 -6.60
C TYR A 85 23.26 14.21 -8.01
N LEU A 86 22.50 13.83 -9.04
CA LEU A 86 22.93 13.91 -10.44
C LEU A 86 22.85 15.36 -10.91
N LYS A 87 23.81 15.80 -11.72
CA LYS A 87 23.81 17.16 -12.25
C LYS A 87 23.47 17.17 -13.73
N GLN A 88 22.55 18.05 -14.11
CA GLN A 88 22.14 18.22 -15.50
C GLN A 88 23.31 18.48 -16.45
N GLU A 89 24.34 19.18 -15.98
CA GLU A 89 25.53 19.54 -16.77
C GLU A 89 26.35 18.33 -17.23
N ASP A 90 26.26 17.21 -16.52
CA ASP A 90 27.03 16.00 -16.81
C ASP A 90 26.38 15.15 -17.93
N TYR A 91 25.16 15.50 -18.37
CA TYR A 91 24.37 14.69 -19.31
C TYR A 91 23.88 15.48 -20.52
N THR A 92 23.61 14.77 -21.62
CA THR A 92 23.02 15.37 -22.82
C THR A 92 21.61 15.88 -22.53
N LYS A 93 21.24 17.02 -23.13
CA LYS A 93 19.91 17.66 -22.93
C LYS A 93 18.75 16.70 -23.18
N GLU A 94 18.86 15.86 -24.21
CA GLU A 94 17.83 14.88 -24.57
C GLU A 94 17.65 13.82 -23.47
N SER A 95 18.74 13.16 -23.06
CA SER A 95 18.67 12.12 -22.02
C SER A 95 18.27 12.69 -20.66
N TRP A 96 18.76 13.89 -20.32
CA TRP A 96 18.37 14.59 -19.11
C TRP A 96 16.90 15.00 -19.12
N GLY A 97 16.36 15.47 -20.25
CA GLY A 97 14.95 15.83 -20.38
C GLY A 97 14.02 14.67 -20.05
N ASN A 98 14.34 13.46 -20.55
CA ASN A 98 13.58 12.25 -20.25
C ASN A 98 13.67 11.87 -18.76
N PHE A 99 14.87 11.94 -18.18
CA PHE A 99 15.09 11.68 -16.76
C PHE A 99 14.37 12.68 -15.84
N ALA A 100 14.46 13.98 -16.15
CA ALA A 100 13.81 15.04 -15.37
C ALA A 100 12.28 14.88 -15.36
N ASN A 101 11.70 14.45 -16.48
CA ASN A 101 10.28 14.13 -16.56
C ASN A 101 9.91 12.94 -15.67
N ALA A 102 10.65 11.83 -15.75
CA ALA A 102 10.43 10.66 -14.89
C ALA A 102 10.59 10.98 -13.40
N LEU A 103 11.59 11.80 -13.04
CA LEU A 103 11.81 12.25 -11.66
C LEU A 103 10.63 13.10 -11.15
N LYS A 104 10.07 13.96 -12.00
CA LYS A 104 8.90 14.77 -11.66
C LYS A 104 7.66 13.89 -11.43
N GLU A 105 7.43 12.89 -12.27
CA GLU A 105 6.33 11.94 -12.11
C GLU A 105 6.49 11.10 -10.84
N ALA A 106 7.69 10.59 -10.57
CA ALA A 106 8.01 9.87 -9.34
C ALA A 106 7.72 10.69 -8.08
N LYS A 107 8.10 11.98 -8.06
CA LYS A 107 7.78 12.91 -6.97
C LYS A 107 6.27 13.13 -6.82
N ALA A 108 5.53 13.20 -7.93
CA ALA A 108 4.08 13.36 -7.89
C ALA A 108 3.39 12.12 -7.27
N ILE A 109 3.81 10.92 -7.64
CA ILE A 109 3.31 9.66 -7.03
C ILE A 109 3.68 9.57 -5.54
N LEU A 110 4.84 10.09 -5.15
CA LEU A 110 5.27 10.09 -3.75
C LEU A 110 4.29 10.87 -2.85
N ILE A 111 3.83 12.04 -3.31
CA ILE A 111 2.90 12.90 -2.56
C ILE A 111 1.42 12.60 -2.81
N LYS A 112 1.10 11.77 -3.81
CA LYS A 112 -0.28 11.37 -4.13
C LYS A 112 -0.85 10.51 -2.98
N GLU A 113 -1.94 11.00 -2.37
CA GLU A 113 -2.60 10.39 -1.20
C GLU A 113 -3.26 9.05 -1.55
N ASP A 114 -3.79 8.92 -2.76
CA ASP A 114 -4.46 7.74 -3.30
C ASP A 114 -3.58 6.93 -4.27
N ALA A 115 -2.24 7.06 -4.17
CA ALA A 115 -1.32 6.27 -4.97
C ALA A 115 -1.47 4.78 -4.64
N THR A 116 -1.54 3.93 -5.66
CA THR A 116 -1.53 2.48 -5.46
C THR A 116 -0.09 1.94 -5.39
N GLN A 117 0.11 0.71 -4.89
CA GLN A 117 1.43 0.07 -4.97
C GLN A 117 1.90 -0.11 -6.42
N GLU A 118 0.96 -0.34 -7.34
CA GLU A 118 1.25 -0.40 -8.77
C GLU A 118 1.74 0.96 -9.30
N ASP A 119 1.10 2.07 -8.91
CA ASP A 119 1.55 3.42 -9.27
C ASP A 119 2.99 3.66 -8.80
N VAL A 120 3.31 3.27 -7.56
CA VAL A 120 4.65 3.42 -6.97
C VAL A 120 5.68 2.54 -7.68
N ASN A 121 5.34 1.28 -7.95
CA ASN A 121 6.22 0.35 -8.65
C ASN A 121 6.50 0.83 -10.08
N ASN A 122 5.47 1.29 -10.79
CA ASN A 122 5.60 1.84 -12.15
C ASN A 122 6.46 3.11 -12.16
N ALA A 123 6.22 4.04 -11.22
CA ALA A 123 7.04 5.23 -11.09
C ALA A 123 8.51 4.92 -10.78
N LYS A 124 8.77 3.91 -9.94
CA LYS A 124 10.11 3.41 -9.67
C LYS A 124 10.78 2.88 -10.94
N ILE A 125 10.09 1.98 -11.67
CA ILE A 125 10.62 1.38 -12.91
C ILE A 125 10.95 2.48 -13.93
N LEU A 126 10.03 3.41 -14.18
CA LEU A 126 10.24 4.50 -15.14
C LEU A 126 11.43 5.40 -14.74
N LEU A 127 11.58 5.71 -13.45
CA LEU A 127 12.71 6.48 -12.97
C LEU A 127 14.04 5.70 -13.08
N GLU A 128 14.04 4.39 -12.80
CA GLU A 128 15.22 3.54 -12.99
C GLU A 128 15.62 3.45 -14.47
N GLU A 129 14.66 3.22 -15.36
CA GLU A 129 14.90 3.16 -16.80
C GLU A 129 15.44 4.49 -17.34
N ALA A 130 14.82 5.61 -16.97
CA ALA A 130 15.27 6.93 -17.40
C ALA A 130 16.67 7.27 -16.85
N LYS A 131 16.96 6.86 -15.62
CA LYS A 131 18.30 6.99 -15.02
C LYS A 131 19.34 6.16 -15.77
N ASN A 132 19.01 4.91 -16.12
CA ASN A 132 19.90 4.04 -16.88
C ASN A 132 20.09 4.50 -18.35
N ALA A 133 19.14 5.28 -18.88
CA ALA A 133 19.19 5.85 -20.22
C ALA A 133 19.93 7.20 -20.28
N LEU A 134 20.40 7.74 -19.14
CA LEU A 134 21.22 8.94 -19.11
C LEU A 134 22.49 8.75 -19.94
N LYS A 135 22.78 9.73 -20.80
CA LYS A 135 23.98 9.76 -21.64
C LYS A 135 24.83 10.93 -21.22
N GLU A 136 26.04 10.65 -20.75
CA GLU A 136 27.01 11.69 -20.39
C GLU A 136 27.31 12.57 -21.61
N VAL A 137 27.55 13.86 -21.38
CA VAL A 137 28.14 14.71 -22.41
C VAL A 137 29.58 14.26 -22.62
N ASP A 138 29.85 13.59 -23.75
CA ASP A 138 31.21 13.24 -24.12
C ASP A 138 32.00 14.53 -24.38
N ASP A 139 32.99 14.83 -23.52
CA ASP A 139 33.91 15.97 -23.61
C ASP A 139 34.63 16.05 -24.97
N LYS A 140 34.51 15.02 -25.82
CA LYS A 140 35.11 14.97 -27.16
C LYS A 140 34.26 15.52 -28.29
N ASN A 141 33.01 15.94 -28.05
CA ASN A 141 32.24 16.65 -29.06
C ASN A 141 31.38 17.76 -28.44
N PRO A 142 31.75 19.05 -28.59
CA PRO A 142 30.96 20.14 -28.03
C PRO A 142 29.59 20.13 -28.71
N VAL A 143 28.56 19.79 -27.95
CA VAL A 143 27.17 19.87 -28.42
C VAL A 143 26.92 21.31 -28.82
N GLU A 144 26.69 21.52 -30.11
CA GLU A 144 26.31 22.79 -30.69
C GLU A 144 25.15 23.36 -29.86
N VAL A 145 25.41 24.45 -29.14
CA VAL A 145 24.39 25.19 -28.42
C VAL A 145 23.43 25.68 -29.48
N ASP A 146 22.28 25.03 -29.62
CA ASP A 146 21.23 25.50 -30.52
C ASP A 146 20.68 26.84 -29.99
N LYS A 147 21.31 27.92 -30.45
CA LYS A 147 20.98 29.31 -30.14
C LYS A 147 19.63 29.72 -30.74
N ALA A 148 18.92 28.82 -31.46
CA ALA A 148 17.61 29.11 -32.03
C ALA A 148 16.53 29.27 -30.95
N GLU A 149 16.57 28.51 -29.84
CA GLU A 149 15.57 28.64 -28.77
C GLU A 149 15.80 29.85 -27.87
N LEU A 150 17.07 30.22 -27.61
CA LEU A 150 17.41 31.43 -26.86
C LEU A 150 16.95 32.71 -27.59
N LYS A 151 16.95 32.73 -28.93
CA LYS A 151 16.42 33.86 -29.70
C LYS A 151 14.90 34.01 -29.59
N LYS A 152 14.15 32.93 -29.39
CA LYS A 152 12.68 32.99 -29.19
C LYS A 152 12.29 33.56 -27.83
N ALA A 153 13.08 33.30 -26.79
CA ALA A 153 12.79 33.81 -25.45
C ALA A 153 13.08 35.32 -25.32
N ILE A 154 14.02 35.88 -26.10
CA ILE A 154 14.36 37.30 -26.05
C ILE A 154 13.35 38.17 -26.82
N THR A 155 12.77 37.68 -27.92
CA THR A 155 11.84 38.49 -28.75
C THR A 155 10.44 38.68 -28.16
N LEU A 156 10.04 37.91 -27.14
CA LEU A 156 8.71 38.06 -26.51
C LEU A 156 8.71 39.01 -25.30
N ALA A 157 9.87 39.41 -24.81
CA ALA A 157 10.00 40.33 -23.68
C ALA A 157 10.08 41.82 -24.09
N GLU A 158 10.13 42.10 -25.40
CA GLU A 158 10.24 43.46 -25.95
C GLU A 158 9.03 43.90 -26.79
N ALA A 159 7.91 43.15 -26.77
CA ALA A 159 6.68 43.47 -27.49
C ALA A 159 5.57 44.02 -26.58
#